data_AF-A0A7W4G8H7-F1
#
_entry.id   AF-A0A7W4G8H7-F1
#
_cell.length_a   1.000
_cell.length_b   1.000
_cell.length_c   1.000
_cell.angle_alpha   90.00
_cell.angle_beta   90.00
_cell.angle_gamma   90.00
#
_symmetry.space_group_name_H-M   'P 1'
#
loop_
_entity.id
_entity.type
_entity.pdbx_description
1 polymer ?
#
loop_
_entity_poly.entity_id
_entity_poly.type
_entity_poly.pdbx_seq_one_letter_code
_entity_poly.pdbx_strand_id
1 'polypeptide(L)'
;MDNHKLERQENMLKRAAALAIFAAIALGAYMASPLNTTTDIPTLKFGVNDVIKHKLIELSPIKVEKNTAYFTINCRSFDIGAHSYFVTSKGSSRHDEVAMLNCPREMNYLDCPDFTVSYKENLAHVDVINGYREQYSTHTVKNCAINAILYAPTEMRPLDAKTQKESYNKASWEDV
;
A
#
# COMPACT_ATOMS: atom_id res chain seq x y z
N MET A 1 14.43 45.38 -34.00
CA MET A 1 14.23 44.13 -33.24
C MET A 1 13.75 43.09 -34.24
N ASP A 2 14.57 42.09 -34.56
CA ASP A 2 14.35 41.21 -35.72
C ASP A 2 13.26 40.16 -35.50
N ASN A 3 12.17 40.27 -36.27
CA ASN A 3 11.05 39.31 -36.29
C ASN A 3 11.50 37.85 -36.44
N HIS A 4 12.58 37.60 -37.18
CA HIS A 4 13.13 36.26 -37.38
C HIS A 4 13.69 35.60 -36.11
N LYS A 5 14.07 36.39 -35.11
CA LYS A 5 14.59 35.89 -33.84
C LYS A 5 13.46 35.50 -32.88
N LEU A 6 12.34 36.21 -32.96
CA LEU A 6 11.12 35.94 -32.17
C LEU A 6 10.46 34.63 -32.59
N GLU A 7 10.32 34.40 -33.90
CA GLU A 7 9.69 33.20 -34.47
C GLU A 7 10.48 31.92 -34.17
N ARG A 8 11.82 32.00 -34.14
CA ARG A 8 12.67 30.88 -33.70
C ARG A 8 12.52 30.57 -32.22
N GLN A 9 12.36 31.58 -31.36
CA GLN A 9 12.15 31.35 -29.93
C GLN A 9 10.79 30.71 -29.66
N GLU A 10 9.71 31.16 -30.31
CA GLU A 10 8.40 30.54 -30.17
C GLU A 10 8.39 29.07 -30.62
N ASN A 11 9.05 28.76 -31.73
CA ASN A 11 9.11 27.38 -32.22
C ASN A 11 9.95 26.45 -31.33
N MET A 12 11.01 26.97 -30.70
CA MET A 12 11.76 26.20 -29.68
C MET A 12 10.93 26.00 -28.40
N LEU A 13 10.19 27.01 -27.96
CA LEU A 13 9.33 26.90 -26.77
C LEU A 13 8.21 25.87 -26.97
N LYS A 14 7.57 25.86 -28.14
CA LYS A 14 6.51 24.90 -28.50
C LYS A 14 7.04 23.46 -28.53
N ARG A 15 8.25 23.24 -29.07
CA ARG A 15 8.91 21.92 -29.09
C ARG A 15 9.32 21.46 -27.68
N ALA A 16 9.85 22.37 -26.85
CA ALA A 16 10.18 22.07 -25.46
C ALA A 16 8.93 21.73 -24.63
N ALA A 17 7.83 22.47 -24.83
CA ALA A 17 6.55 22.20 -24.16
C ALA A 17 5.96 20.85 -24.58
N ALA A 18 6.00 20.50 -25.87
CA ALA A 18 5.55 19.20 -26.35
C ALA A 18 6.38 18.06 -25.74
N LEU A 19 7.70 18.19 -25.71
CA LEU A 19 8.59 17.19 -25.08
C LEU A 19 8.32 17.05 -23.58
N ALA A 20 8.06 18.14 -22.86
CA ALA A 20 7.70 18.11 -21.44
C ALA A 20 6.36 17.40 -21.19
N ILE A 21 5.37 17.61 -22.05
CA ILE A 21 4.07 16.93 -21.97
C ILE A 21 4.23 15.42 -22.25
N PHE A 22 4.99 15.04 -23.27
CA PHE A 22 5.25 13.62 -23.56
C PHE A 22 6.03 12.93 -22.44
N ALA A 23 7.02 13.62 -21.83
CA ALA A 23 7.74 13.10 -20.67
C ALA A 23 6.82 12.94 -19.45
N ALA A 24 5.90 13.87 -19.20
CA ALA A 24 4.93 13.79 -18.10
C ALA A 24 3.94 12.63 -18.28
N ILE A 25 3.49 12.37 -19.52
CA ILE A 25 2.59 11.24 -19.83
C ILE A 25 3.33 9.91 -19.69
N ALA A 26 4.59 9.82 -20.14
CA ALA A 26 5.41 8.62 -19.99
C ALA A 26 5.71 8.30 -18.51
N LEU A 27 5.98 9.32 -17.68
CA LEU A 27 6.16 9.17 -16.23
C LEU A 27 4.84 8.77 -15.53
N GLY A 28 3.71 9.34 -15.94
CA GLY A 28 2.39 8.97 -15.42
C GLY A 28 2.00 7.52 -15.74
N ALA A 29 2.39 7.01 -16.92
CA ALA A 29 2.18 5.61 -17.31
C ALA A 29 3.12 4.64 -16.58
N TYR A 30 4.37 5.04 -16.29
CA TYR A 30 5.30 4.21 -15.52
C TYR A 30 4.86 4.02 -14.06
N MET A 31 4.26 5.05 -13.45
CA MET A 31 3.69 4.95 -12.09
C MET A 31 2.38 4.15 -12.02
N ALA A 32 1.78 3.80 -13.16
CA ALA A 32 0.57 2.98 -13.24
C ALA A 32 0.87 1.48 -13.47
N SER A 33 2.15 1.09 -13.57
CA SER A 33 2.51 -0.33 -13.59
C SER A 33 2.31 -0.90 -12.19
N PRO A 34 1.59 -2.03 -12.01
CA PRO A 34 1.47 -2.66 -10.72
C PRO A 34 2.87 -3.12 -10.31
N LEU A 35 3.44 -2.46 -9.31
CA LEU A 35 4.66 -2.91 -8.64
C LEU A 35 4.46 -4.37 -8.22
N ASN A 36 5.13 -5.31 -8.91
CA ASN A 36 5.29 -6.71 -8.50
C ASN A 36 4.09 -7.36 -7.79
N THR A 37 2.90 -7.30 -8.38
CA THR A 37 1.74 -8.04 -7.85
C THR A 37 1.85 -9.51 -8.24
N THR A 38 1.84 -10.41 -7.26
CA THR A 38 1.85 -11.87 -7.41
C THR A 38 0.49 -12.43 -7.02
N THR A 39 -0.53 -12.14 -7.83
CA THR A 39 -1.90 -12.58 -7.56
C THR A 39 -2.72 -12.76 -8.85
N ASP A 40 -3.69 -13.69 -8.81
CA ASP A 40 -4.78 -13.85 -9.79
C ASP A 40 -6.15 -13.41 -9.22
N ILE A 41 -6.18 -12.89 -7.99
CA ILE A 41 -7.40 -12.42 -7.33
C ILE A 41 -7.76 -11.04 -7.90
N PRO A 42 -8.94 -10.86 -8.53
CA PRO A 42 -9.34 -9.56 -9.03
C PRO A 42 -9.65 -8.58 -7.88
N THR A 43 -9.53 -7.27 -8.14
CA THR A 43 -9.93 -6.23 -7.19
C THR A 43 -11.34 -6.48 -6.67
N LEU A 44 -11.47 -6.61 -5.35
CA LEU A 44 -12.75 -6.82 -4.71
C LEU A 44 -13.37 -5.48 -4.33
N LYS A 45 -14.66 -5.32 -4.64
CA LYS A 45 -15.44 -4.12 -4.30
C LYS A 45 -16.62 -4.48 -3.41
N PHE A 46 -16.82 -3.77 -2.30
CA PHE A 46 -17.98 -3.98 -1.44
C PHE A 46 -18.38 -2.75 -0.63
N GLY A 47 -19.67 -2.68 -0.29
CA GLY A 47 -20.18 -1.68 0.65
C GLY A 47 -19.81 -2.01 2.09
N VAL A 48 -19.61 -0.96 2.90
CA VAL A 48 -19.27 -1.04 4.32
C VAL A 48 -20.28 -0.23 5.14
N ASN A 49 -20.45 -0.57 6.41
CA ASN A 49 -21.30 0.20 7.33
C ASN A 49 -20.65 1.56 7.68
N ASP A 50 -21.40 2.47 8.29
CA ASP A 50 -20.94 3.84 8.54
C ASP A 50 -19.68 3.93 9.43
N VAL A 51 -19.54 3.02 10.39
CA VAL A 51 -18.37 2.96 11.29
C VAL A 51 -17.11 2.60 10.49
N ILE A 52 -17.16 1.51 9.72
CA ILE A 52 -16.04 1.06 8.88
C ILE A 52 -15.77 2.07 7.76
N LYS A 53 -16.83 2.66 7.18
CA LYS A 53 -16.74 3.70 6.15
C LYS A 53 -15.95 4.90 6.65
N HIS A 54 -16.32 5.46 7.80
CA HIS A 54 -15.63 6.62 8.36
C HIS A 54 -14.15 6.32 8.59
N LYS A 55 -13.85 5.18 9.22
CA LYS A 55 -12.48 4.77 9.50
C LYS A 55 -11.67 4.53 8.22
N LEU A 56 -12.25 3.88 7.22
CA LEU A 56 -11.59 3.65 5.93
C LEU A 56 -11.33 4.96 5.17
N ILE A 57 -12.26 5.92 5.18
CA ILE A 57 -12.03 7.25 4.59
C ILE A 57 -10.84 7.96 5.25
N GLU A 58 -10.78 7.92 6.58
CA GLU A 58 -9.73 8.59 7.34
C GLU A 58 -8.36 7.93 7.13
N LEU A 59 -8.32 6.60 7.07
CA LEU A 59 -7.08 5.81 7.13
C LEU A 59 -6.61 5.28 5.77
N SER A 60 -7.38 5.50 4.70
CA SER A 60 -7.02 5.00 3.37
C SER A 60 -5.75 5.68 2.82
N PRO A 61 -4.87 4.94 2.12
CA PRO A 61 -4.89 3.50 1.96
C PRO A 61 -4.41 2.80 3.23
N ILE A 62 -5.04 1.67 3.56
CA ILE A 62 -4.54 0.76 4.60
C ILE A 62 -3.99 -0.50 3.93
N LYS A 63 -2.79 -0.89 4.33
CA LYS A 63 -2.04 -2.00 3.75
C LYS A 63 -1.88 -3.10 4.79
N VAL A 64 -2.02 -4.33 4.33
CA VAL A 64 -1.79 -5.55 5.12
C VAL A 64 -0.67 -6.32 4.48
N GLU A 65 0.34 -6.65 5.29
CA GLU A 65 1.46 -7.50 4.90
C GLU A 65 1.61 -8.64 5.91
N LYS A 66 1.66 -9.88 5.43
CA LYS A 66 1.95 -11.04 6.25
C LYS A 66 3.39 -10.96 6.74
N ASN A 67 3.57 -11.04 8.05
CA ASN A 67 4.88 -11.08 8.66
C ASN A 67 5.46 -12.49 8.53
N THR A 68 6.30 -12.69 7.52
CA THR A 68 7.06 -13.92 7.33
C THR A 68 8.38 -13.93 8.12
N ALA A 69 8.80 -12.77 8.64
CA ALA A 69 10.01 -12.63 9.43
C ALA A 69 9.71 -12.91 10.91
N TYR A 70 10.07 -14.12 11.35
CA TYR A 70 9.98 -14.58 12.73
C TYR A 70 10.76 -13.74 13.77
N PHE A 71 11.40 -12.61 13.40
CA PHE A 71 12.35 -11.89 14.26
C PHE A 71 11.84 -10.57 14.85
N THR A 72 10.73 -10.00 14.33
CA THR A 72 10.10 -8.81 14.92
C THR A 72 9.17 -9.22 16.07
N ILE A 73 9.62 -9.01 17.31
CA ILE A 73 8.94 -9.48 18.53
C ILE A 73 7.49 -8.96 18.63
N ASN A 74 7.22 -7.75 18.12
CA ASN A 74 5.95 -7.06 18.35
C ASN A 74 4.79 -7.63 17.54
N CYS A 75 5.05 -8.15 16.33
CA CYS A 75 4.04 -8.74 15.46
C CYS A 75 4.04 -10.27 15.51
N ARG A 76 4.93 -10.89 16.28
CA ARG A 76 5.09 -12.35 16.31
C ARG A 76 3.95 -13.01 17.09
N SER A 77 3.35 -14.04 16.51
CA SER A 77 2.51 -14.99 17.24
C SER A 77 3.31 -16.24 17.61
N PHE A 78 3.09 -16.77 18.81
CA PHE A 78 3.71 -18.00 19.31
C PHE A 78 2.73 -19.20 19.32
N ASP A 79 1.48 -18.96 18.96
CA ASP A 79 0.45 -19.99 18.93
C ASP A 79 0.53 -20.79 17.63
N ILE A 80 0.38 -22.12 17.74
CA ILE A 80 0.39 -23.01 16.58
C ILE A 80 -0.79 -22.66 15.67
N GLY A 81 -0.51 -22.50 14.37
CA GLY A 81 -1.53 -22.17 13.36
C GLY A 81 -1.93 -20.69 13.34
N ALA A 82 -1.33 -19.84 14.17
CA ALA A 82 -1.53 -18.41 14.08
C ALA A 82 -0.65 -17.77 13.00
N HIS A 83 -1.23 -16.79 12.33
CA HIS A 83 -0.58 -15.87 11.41
C HIS A 83 -0.24 -14.57 12.11
N SER A 84 0.63 -13.78 11.48
CA SER A 84 1.11 -12.50 11.98
C SER A 84 1.05 -11.49 10.86
N TYR A 85 0.55 -10.28 11.13
CA TYR A 85 0.33 -9.24 10.13
C TYR A 85 0.85 -7.89 10.60
N PHE A 86 1.46 -7.16 9.67
CA PHE A 86 1.63 -5.71 9.77
C PHE A 86 0.43 -5.03 9.11
N VAL A 87 -0.21 -4.11 9.84
CA VAL A 87 -1.26 -3.25 9.28
C VAL A 87 -0.79 -1.81 9.33
N THR A 88 -0.61 -1.18 8.16
CA THR A 88 -0.31 0.25 8.04
C THR A 88 -1.48 1.04 7.47
N SER A 89 -1.54 2.35 7.76
CA SER A 89 -2.58 3.25 7.27
C SER A 89 -2.02 4.57 6.73
N LYS A 90 -2.86 5.35 6.03
CA LYS A 90 -2.54 6.64 5.38
C LYS A 90 -1.32 6.57 4.45
N GLY A 91 -1.10 5.41 3.83
CA GLY A 91 0.05 5.17 2.95
C GLY A 91 1.40 5.10 3.68
N SER A 92 1.41 5.00 5.00
CA SER A 92 2.65 4.77 5.75
C SER A 92 3.25 3.39 5.46
N SER A 93 4.57 3.31 5.58
CA SER A 93 5.34 2.09 5.42
C SER A 93 5.83 1.59 6.78
N ARG A 94 5.86 0.27 6.97
CA ARG A 94 6.54 -0.34 8.13
C ARG A 94 8.06 -0.15 8.12
N HIS A 95 8.57 0.53 7.09
CA HIS A 95 9.98 0.88 6.94
C HIS A 95 10.33 2.32 7.25
N ASP A 96 9.32 3.17 7.49
CA ASP A 96 9.53 4.58 7.83
C ASP A 96 9.99 4.72 9.29
N GLU A 97 10.74 5.76 9.65
CA GLU A 97 11.16 5.99 11.04
C GLU A 97 9.97 6.10 12.02
N VAL A 98 8.87 6.68 11.53
CA VAL A 98 7.60 6.79 12.21
C VAL A 98 6.51 6.32 11.26
N ALA A 99 5.67 5.38 11.71
CA ALA A 99 4.63 4.80 10.90
C ALA A 99 3.31 4.72 11.67
N MET A 100 2.18 4.76 10.97
CA MET A 100 0.91 4.30 11.53
C MET A 100 0.90 2.77 11.37
N LEU A 101 1.54 2.05 12.29
CA LEU A 101 1.70 0.60 12.25
C LEU A 101 1.05 -0.08 13.46
N ASN A 102 0.31 -1.17 13.22
CA ASN A 102 -0.22 -2.04 14.27
C ASN A 102 -0.04 -3.53 13.92
N CYS A 103 -0.05 -4.36 14.96
CA CYS A 103 0.01 -5.82 14.91
C CYS A 103 -1.27 -6.41 15.53
N PRO A 104 -2.42 -6.36 14.84
CA PRO A 104 -3.70 -6.70 15.45
C PRO A 104 -3.82 -8.20 15.70
N ARG A 105 -3.94 -8.58 16.99
CA ARG A 105 -4.07 -9.98 17.42
C ARG A 105 -5.34 -10.63 16.89
N GLU A 106 -6.36 -9.83 16.64
CA GLU A 106 -7.67 -10.24 16.12
C GLU A 106 -7.57 -10.77 14.68
N MET A 107 -6.48 -10.48 13.97
CA MET A 107 -6.21 -11.02 12.65
C MET A 107 -5.39 -12.31 12.69
N ASN A 108 -4.88 -12.76 13.84
CA ASN A 108 -3.94 -13.88 13.91
C ASN A 108 -4.52 -15.21 13.42
N TYR A 109 -5.84 -15.42 13.48
CA TYR A 109 -6.48 -16.66 13.00
C TYR A 109 -7.16 -16.48 11.65
N LEU A 110 -6.96 -15.33 11.01
CA LEU A 110 -7.40 -15.10 9.64
C LEU A 110 -6.21 -15.38 8.72
N ASP A 111 -6.36 -16.30 7.78
CA ASP A 111 -5.36 -16.47 6.73
C ASP A 111 -5.62 -15.43 5.64
N CYS A 112 -4.95 -14.29 5.75
CA CYS A 112 -5.05 -13.18 4.84
C CYS A 112 -3.91 -13.17 3.81
N PRO A 113 -4.20 -12.81 2.53
CA PRO A 113 -3.18 -12.42 1.58
C PRO A 113 -2.57 -11.05 1.94
N ASP A 114 -1.54 -10.64 1.23
CA ASP A 114 -1.08 -9.24 1.28
C ASP A 114 -1.99 -8.40 0.38
N PHE A 115 -2.50 -7.29 0.87
CA PHE A 115 -3.41 -6.44 0.11
C PHE A 115 -3.37 -4.98 0.56
N THR A 116 -3.92 -4.11 -0.27
CA THR A 116 -4.27 -2.73 0.10
C THR A 116 -5.78 -2.55 0.04
N VAL A 117 -6.35 -1.85 1.01
CA VAL A 117 -7.75 -1.43 0.99
C VAL A 117 -7.84 0.09 0.94
N SER A 118 -8.65 0.60 0.01
CA SER A 118 -8.88 2.03 -0.20
C SER A 118 -10.37 2.34 -0.33
N TYR A 119 -10.74 3.60 -0.11
CA TYR A 119 -12.11 4.09 -0.33
C TYR A 119 -12.22 4.81 -1.67
N LYS A 120 -13.01 4.28 -2.61
CA LYS A 120 -13.25 4.88 -3.94
C LYS A 120 -14.69 4.62 -4.34
N GLU A 121 -15.31 5.52 -5.11
CA GLU A 121 -16.66 5.29 -5.66
C GLU A 121 -17.72 4.92 -4.60
N ASN A 122 -17.57 5.42 -3.36
CA ASN A 122 -18.42 5.09 -2.21
C ASN A 122 -18.40 3.59 -1.80
N LEU A 123 -17.34 2.87 -2.15
CA LEU A 123 -17.10 1.45 -1.86
C LEU A 123 -15.70 1.24 -1.27
N ALA A 124 -15.52 0.13 -0.56
CA ALA A 124 -14.20 -0.39 -0.23
C ALA A 124 -13.63 -1.14 -1.44
N HIS A 125 -12.42 -0.79 -1.85
CA HIS A 125 -11.67 -1.42 -2.94
C HIS A 125 -10.47 -2.15 -2.35
N VAL A 126 -10.42 -3.46 -2.53
CA VAL A 126 -9.31 -4.31 -2.05
C VAL A 126 -8.50 -4.78 -3.24
N ASP A 127 -7.26 -4.34 -3.29
CA ASP A 127 -6.28 -4.72 -4.30
C ASP A 127 -5.30 -5.71 -3.63
N VAL A 128 -5.41 -6.99 -3.99
CA VAL A 128 -4.48 -8.03 -3.50
C VAL A 128 -3.13 -7.84 -4.20
N ILE A 129 -2.05 -7.91 -3.43
CA ILE A 129 -0.67 -7.73 -3.91
C ILE A 129 0.01 -9.09 -4.00
N ASN A 130 -0.24 -10.00 -3.06
CA ASN A 130 0.37 -11.32 -3.00
C ASN A 130 -0.61 -12.35 -2.43
N GLY A 131 -0.80 -13.45 -3.14
CA GLY A 131 -1.69 -14.55 -2.78
C GLY A 131 -2.63 -14.91 -3.92
N TYR A 132 -3.08 -16.17 -3.98
CA TYR A 132 -3.84 -16.69 -5.13
C TYR A 132 -5.25 -17.15 -4.77
N ARG A 133 -6.15 -17.20 -5.76
CA ARG A 133 -7.56 -17.63 -5.59
C ARG A 133 -7.70 -19.05 -5.06
N GLU A 134 -6.74 -19.91 -5.35
CA GLU A 134 -6.66 -21.27 -4.79
C GLU A 134 -6.43 -21.29 -3.27
N GLN A 135 -5.84 -20.23 -2.72
CA GLN A 135 -5.56 -20.08 -1.28
C GLN A 135 -6.65 -19.26 -0.59
N TYR A 136 -7.12 -18.19 -1.24
CA TYR A 136 -7.99 -17.21 -0.59
C TYR A 136 -9.30 -17.03 -1.37
N SER A 137 -10.41 -17.41 -0.73
CA SER A 137 -11.74 -17.13 -1.25
C SER A 137 -12.07 -15.63 -1.17
N THR A 138 -13.02 -15.16 -2.00
CA THR A 138 -13.56 -13.80 -1.91
C THR A 138 -14.08 -13.46 -0.51
N HIS A 139 -14.68 -14.45 0.19
CA HIS A 139 -15.16 -14.28 1.55
C HIS A 139 -14.00 -14.03 2.53
N THR A 140 -12.92 -14.81 2.40
CA THR A 140 -11.69 -14.66 3.18
C THR A 140 -11.08 -13.27 2.99
N VAL A 141 -10.88 -12.85 1.73
CA VAL A 141 -10.32 -11.53 1.39
C VAL A 141 -11.18 -10.41 1.98
N LYS A 142 -12.51 -10.50 1.87
CA LYS A 142 -13.43 -9.51 2.44
C LYS A 142 -13.33 -9.44 3.97
N ASN A 143 -13.28 -10.60 4.64
CA ASN A 143 -13.20 -10.66 6.09
C ASN A 143 -11.86 -10.06 6.59
N CYS A 144 -10.76 -10.40 5.92
CA CYS A 144 -9.46 -9.80 6.16
C CYS A 144 -9.48 -8.28 6.01
N ALA A 145 -10.06 -7.76 4.93
CA ALA A 145 -10.17 -6.33 4.70
C ALA A 145 -10.99 -5.61 5.77
N ILE A 146 -12.13 -6.17 6.20
CA ILE A 146 -12.96 -5.60 7.26
C ILE A 146 -12.18 -5.53 8.58
N ASN A 147 -11.51 -6.62 8.97
CA ASN A 147 -10.72 -6.64 10.21
C ASN A 147 -9.53 -5.68 10.13
N ALA A 148 -8.83 -5.62 8.99
CA ALA A 148 -7.74 -4.66 8.79
C ALA A 148 -8.22 -3.21 8.98
N ILE A 149 -9.39 -2.84 8.46
CA ILE A 149 -9.97 -1.51 8.68
C ILE A 149 -10.28 -1.27 10.16
N LEU A 150 -10.93 -2.23 10.81
CA LEU A 150 -11.31 -2.12 12.21
C LEU A 150 -10.11 -1.93 13.13
N TYR A 151 -8.98 -2.57 12.84
CA TYR A 151 -7.78 -2.53 13.68
C TYR A 151 -6.63 -1.68 13.13
N ALA A 152 -6.86 -0.97 12.03
CA ALA A 152 -5.88 -0.05 11.48
C ALA A 152 -5.55 1.05 12.52
N PRO A 153 -4.26 1.39 12.67
CA PRO A 153 -3.80 2.44 13.57
C PRO A 153 -4.21 3.83 13.07
N THR A 154 -4.50 4.73 14.01
CA THR A 154 -4.90 6.12 13.75
C THR A 154 -3.79 7.13 14.04
N GLU A 155 -2.73 6.69 14.73
CA GLU A 155 -1.65 7.53 15.22
C GLU A 155 -0.31 7.09 14.66
N MET A 156 0.55 8.06 14.32
CA MET A 156 1.93 7.81 13.94
C MET A 156 2.74 7.48 15.20
N ARG A 157 3.53 6.41 15.16
CA ARG A 157 4.40 6.01 16.26
C ARG A 157 5.79 5.68 15.73
N PRO A 158 6.87 5.99 16.47
CA PRO A 158 8.20 5.52 16.10
C PRO A 158 8.18 4.00 16.05
N LEU A 159 8.82 3.44 15.03
CA LEU A 159 9.06 2.00 15.00
C LEU A 159 9.97 1.61 16.17
N ASP A 160 9.81 0.39 16.69
CA ASP A 160 10.76 -0.10 17.68
C ASP A 160 12.17 -0.21 17.06
N ALA A 161 13.21 -0.11 17.90
CA ALA A 161 14.60 -0.09 17.44
C ALA A 161 15.01 -1.30 16.59
N LYS A 162 14.33 -2.45 16.72
CA LYS A 162 14.61 -3.64 15.90
C LYS A 162 13.96 -3.51 14.52
N THR A 163 12.71 -3.08 14.45
CA THR A 163 12.00 -2.83 13.19
C THR A 163 12.65 -1.68 12.41
N GLN A 164 13.15 -0.64 13.11
CA GLN A 164 13.99 0.39 12.49
C GLN A 164 15.25 -0.22 11.87
N LYS A 165 15.98 -1.06 12.61
CA LYS A 165 17.21 -1.71 12.11
C LYS A 165 16.95 -2.62 10.91
N GLU A 166 15.85 -3.37 10.88
CA GLU A 166 15.46 -4.17 9.71
C GLU A 166 15.15 -3.30 8.49
N SER A 167 14.53 -2.15 8.71
CA SER A 167 14.17 -1.20 7.64
C SER A 167 15.41 -0.52 7.06
N TYR A 168 16.35 -0.10 7.92
CA TYR A 168 17.67 0.37 7.49
C TYR A 168 18.45 -0.71 6.74
N ASN A 169 18.39 -1.98 7.20
CA ASN A 169 19.00 -3.08 6.48
C ASN A 169 18.36 -3.24 5.11
N LYS A 170 17.03 -3.32 4.99
CA LYS A 170 16.33 -3.49 3.69
C LYS A 170 16.74 -2.44 2.65
N ALA A 171 16.81 -1.16 3.03
CA ALA A 171 17.31 -0.10 2.14
C ALA A 171 18.69 -0.44 1.57
N SER A 172 19.60 -0.98 2.39
CA SER A 172 20.94 -1.39 1.93
C SER A 172 20.96 -2.60 0.98
N TRP A 173 19.89 -3.41 0.89
CA TRP A 173 19.79 -4.54 -0.05
C TRP A 173 19.00 -4.20 -1.32
N GLU A 174 18.14 -3.18 -1.30
CA GLU A 174 17.39 -2.70 -2.48
C GLU A 174 18.19 -1.64 -3.28
N ASP A 175 19.28 -1.10 -2.73
CA ASP A 175 20.25 -0.21 -3.39
C ASP A 175 21.36 -0.96 -4.19
N VAL A 176 21.22 -2.29 -4.42
CA VAL A 176 22.16 -3.14 -5.18
C VAL A 176 21.49 -3.70 -6.43
#